data_AF-A0A0J1I5T7-F1
#
_entry.id   AF-A0A0J1I5T7-F1
#
_cell.length_a   1.000
_cell.length_b   1.000
_cell.length_c   1.000
_cell.angle_alpha   90.00
_cell.angle_beta   90.00
_cell.angle_gamma   90.00
#
_symmetry.space_group_name_H-M   'P 1'
#
loop_
_entity.id
_entity.type
_entity.pdbx_description
1 polymer ?
#
loop_
_entity_poly.entity_id
_entity_poly.type
_entity_poly.pdbx_seq_one_letter_code
_entity_poly.pdbx_strand_id
1 'polypeptide(L)'
;MNTQTNIVSQQVTNGSDNGIKIQNIQGQSFRGKVMLIKDPKRIKVAVTNQLGTAGELLTHLVQQSEAVAGINAGGFNGPSWGGSGGSPEGLTVHGGKLVYNDIGSKKAEELIGIDDQGKLVIGPMSANELAARHIQEAVTFFGPILVANGKPVVAGDGGVGIAPRTGIGQTADGTIILVVIDGRQPTWSWGATAPQLMNVFLQYHAVTAVNLDGGSSSEMVYQGKIINHLWDIFPERYVSTAFVVMPK
;
A
#
# COMPACT_ATOMS: atom_id res chain seq x y z
N MET A 1 -14.19 -9.08 -23.24
CA MET A 1 -12.93 -9.20 -24.01
C MET A 1 -11.81 -9.48 -23.02
N ASN A 2 -11.11 -10.60 -23.18
CA ASN A 2 -9.98 -10.98 -22.34
C ASN A 2 -8.79 -10.09 -22.71
N THR A 3 -8.65 -8.94 -22.05
CA THR A 3 -7.40 -8.17 -22.12
C THR A 3 -6.41 -8.83 -21.18
N GLN A 4 -5.79 -9.94 -21.61
CA GLN A 4 -4.54 -10.37 -21.01
C GLN A 4 -3.52 -9.25 -21.26
N THR A 5 -3.41 -8.33 -20.32
CA THR A 5 -2.30 -7.39 -20.26
C THR A 5 -1.04 -8.21 -20.06
N ASN A 6 -0.16 -8.25 -21.07
CA ASN A 6 1.15 -8.88 -20.98
C ASN A 6 2.01 -8.09 -19.98
N ILE A 7 1.84 -8.36 -18.69
CA ILE A 7 2.69 -7.82 -17.64
C ILE A 7 3.85 -8.81 -17.48
N VAL A 8 5.05 -8.37 -17.84
CA VAL A 8 6.26 -9.15 -17.68
C VAL A 8 6.74 -8.98 -16.25
N SER A 9 6.96 -10.09 -15.55
CA SER A 9 7.60 -10.09 -14.23
C SER A 9 8.99 -10.73 -14.32
N GLN A 10 9.96 -10.07 -13.70
CA GLN A 10 11.33 -10.57 -13.58
C GLN A 10 11.72 -10.58 -12.11
N GLN A 11 12.14 -11.74 -11.61
CA GLN A 11 12.63 -11.86 -10.24
C GLN A 11 13.96 -11.12 -10.09
N VAL A 12 14.06 -10.27 -9.06
CA VAL A 12 15.24 -9.42 -8.81
C VAL A 12 16.03 -9.93 -7.62
N THR A 13 15.34 -10.50 -6.64
CA THR A 13 15.97 -11.13 -5.50
C THR A 13 15.56 -12.60 -5.43
N ASN A 14 16.54 -13.50 -5.29
CA ASN A 14 16.30 -14.74 -4.58
C ASN A 14 16.23 -14.32 -3.12
N GLY A 15 15.02 -14.20 -2.56
CA GLY A 15 14.88 -13.93 -1.14
C GLY A 15 15.74 -14.94 -0.39
N SER A 16 16.83 -14.48 0.21
CA SER A 16 17.65 -15.28 1.10
C SER A 16 16.78 -15.64 2.29
N ASP A 17 16.17 -16.84 2.28
CA ASP A 17 15.47 -17.56 3.36
C ASP A 17 14.36 -16.84 4.20
N ASN A 18 14.07 -15.56 3.97
CA ASN A 18 13.23 -14.77 4.87
C ASN A 18 11.78 -14.61 4.42
N GLY A 19 11.27 -15.44 3.50
CA GLY A 19 9.84 -15.44 3.12
C GLY A 19 9.36 -14.16 2.42
N ILE A 20 10.29 -13.35 1.89
CA ILE A 20 10.04 -12.18 1.04
C ILE A 20 10.57 -12.48 -0.37
N LYS A 21 9.80 -12.17 -1.41
CA LYS A 21 10.23 -12.23 -2.82
C LYS A 21 9.96 -10.91 -3.50
N ILE A 22 10.94 -10.34 -4.21
CA ILE A 22 10.79 -9.07 -4.93
C ILE A 22 10.96 -9.29 -6.43
N GLN A 23 10.06 -8.70 -7.21
CA GLN A 23 10.05 -8.78 -8.66
C GLN A 23 9.89 -7.38 -9.27
N ASN A 24 10.60 -7.16 -10.38
CA ASN A 24 10.28 -6.07 -11.30
C ASN A 24 9.04 -6.47 -12.08
N ILE A 25 8.15 -5.51 -12.31
CA ILE A 25 7.04 -5.65 -13.23
C ILE A 25 7.11 -4.58 -14.31
N GLN A 26 6.72 -4.95 -15.52
CA GLN A 26 6.62 -4.03 -16.65
C GLN A 26 5.31 -4.30 -17.41
N GLY A 27 4.48 -3.25 -17.50
CA GLY A 27 3.34 -3.18 -18.40
C GLY A 27 3.61 -2.26 -19.58
N GLN A 28 2.58 -1.97 -20.37
CA GLN A 28 2.71 -1.14 -21.57
C GLN A 28 3.14 0.31 -21.26
N SER A 29 2.57 0.91 -20.22
CA SER A 29 2.82 2.30 -19.83
C SER A 29 3.59 2.45 -18.53
N PHE A 30 3.86 1.34 -17.83
CA PHE A 30 4.35 1.38 -16.47
C PHE A 30 5.47 0.40 -16.17
N ARG A 31 6.30 0.76 -15.20
CA ARG A 31 7.26 -0.10 -14.51
C ARG A 31 7.01 -0.04 -13.02
N GLY A 32 7.41 -1.06 -12.29
CA GLY A 32 7.23 -1.08 -10.84
C GLY A 32 7.84 -2.29 -10.17
N LYS A 33 7.46 -2.48 -8.91
CA LYS A 33 7.89 -3.56 -8.03
C LYS A 33 6.70 -4.28 -7.43
N VAL A 34 6.86 -5.59 -7.27
CA VAL A 34 5.99 -6.43 -6.45
C VAL A 34 6.83 -7.07 -5.36
N MET A 35 6.35 -7.01 -4.12
CA MET A 35 6.89 -7.71 -2.98
C MET A 35 5.86 -8.71 -2.47
N LEU A 36 6.23 -9.99 -2.41
CA LEU A 36 5.43 -11.07 -1.88
C LEU A 36 5.93 -11.44 -0.49
N ILE A 37 5.05 -11.50 0.50
CA ILE A 37 5.35 -11.80 1.90
C ILE A 37 4.49 -12.99 2.34
N LYS A 38 5.14 -14.14 2.56
CA LYS A 38 4.42 -15.40 2.84
C LYS A 38 3.68 -15.42 4.18
N ASP A 39 4.24 -14.75 5.19
CA ASP A 39 3.62 -14.62 6.50
C ASP A 39 2.95 -13.24 6.64
N PRO A 40 1.61 -13.16 6.58
CA PRO A 40 0.89 -11.89 6.66
C PRO A 40 1.04 -11.19 8.01
N LYS A 41 1.34 -11.92 9.10
CA LYS A 41 1.44 -11.34 10.45
C LYS A 41 2.68 -10.45 10.64
N ARG A 42 3.60 -10.48 9.66
CA ARG A 42 4.76 -9.60 9.59
C ARG A 42 4.42 -8.20 9.11
N ILE A 43 3.24 -7.97 8.54
CA ILE A 43 2.82 -6.63 8.16
C ILE A 43 2.40 -5.88 9.42
N LYS A 44 2.94 -4.66 9.58
CA LYS A 44 2.59 -3.71 10.62
C LYS A 44 2.31 -2.34 10.03
N VAL A 45 1.48 -1.56 10.70
CA VAL A 45 1.34 -0.14 10.40
C VAL A 45 2.41 0.62 11.17
N ALA A 46 3.29 1.34 10.47
CA ALA A 46 4.14 2.36 11.06
C ALA A 46 3.43 3.71 10.94
N VAL A 47 3.59 4.56 11.96
CA VAL A 47 2.96 5.88 12.05
C VAL A 47 4.02 6.91 12.41
N THR A 48 3.94 8.11 11.84
CA THR A 48 4.82 9.23 12.23
C THR A 48 4.81 9.45 13.74
N ASN A 49 5.98 9.69 14.33
CA ASN A 49 6.13 10.09 15.73
C ASN A 49 5.72 11.56 15.98
N GLN A 50 5.40 12.29 14.93
CA GLN A 50 5.00 13.69 14.96
C GLN A 50 3.53 13.87 14.56
N LEU A 51 2.66 12.93 14.96
CA LEU A 51 1.21 12.99 14.72
C LEU A 51 0.63 14.38 15.05
N GLY A 52 -0.19 14.88 14.13
CA GLY A 52 -0.77 16.23 14.16
C GLY A 52 0.17 17.36 13.73
N THR A 53 1.47 17.07 13.51
CA THR A 53 2.48 18.10 13.20
C THR A 53 3.16 17.83 11.85
N ALA A 54 3.86 16.71 11.70
CA ALA A 54 4.63 16.38 10.51
C ALA A 54 4.66 14.88 10.23
N GLY A 55 4.85 14.52 8.96
CA GLY A 55 5.10 13.14 8.54
C GLY A 55 6.58 12.79 8.65
N GLU A 56 6.90 11.60 8.19
CA GLU A 56 8.27 11.10 8.11
C GLU A 56 8.52 10.49 6.72
N LEU A 57 9.79 10.41 6.33
CA LEU A 57 10.17 9.70 5.12
C LEU A 57 9.87 8.20 5.29
N LEU A 58 9.53 7.50 4.21
CA LEU A 58 9.25 6.07 4.29
C LEU A 58 10.48 5.30 4.81
N THR A 59 11.69 5.68 4.37
CA THR A 59 12.93 5.10 4.87
C THR A 59 13.08 5.22 6.39
N HIS A 60 12.71 6.37 6.96
CA HIS A 60 12.73 6.61 8.41
C HIS A 60 11.67 5.76 9.14
N LEU A 61 10.44 5.69 8.64
CA LEU A 61 9.38 4.86 9.22
C LEU A 61 9.76 3.38 9.26
N VAL A 62 10.37 2.87 8.17
CA VAL A 62 10.86 1.49 8.11
C VAL A 62 12.00 1.28 9.11
N GLN A 63 12.95 2.21 9.19
CA GLN A 63 14.09 2.12 10.10
C GLN A 63 13.65 2.14 11.57
N GLN A 64 12.80 3.09 11.96
CA GLN A 64 12.32 3.23 13.34
C GLN A 64 11.48 2.03 13.80
N SER A 65 10.79 1.39 12.86
CA SER A 65 10.03 0.16 13.14
C SER A 65 10.91 -1.08 13.21
N GLU A 66 12.23 -0.96 13.03
CA GLU A 66 13.16 -2.09 12.90
C GLU A 66 12.73 -3.08 11.80
N ALA A 67 12.04 -2.58 10.78
CA ALA A 67 11.48 -3.36 9.70
C ALA A 67 12.50 -3.59 8.57
N VAL A 68 12.31 -4.67 7.82
CA VAL A 68 13.19 -5.00 6.68
C VAL A 68 12.72 -4.40 5.37
N ALA A 69 11.46 -3.96 5.30
CA ALA A 69 10.85 -3.39 4.12
C ALA A 69 9.63 -2.53 4.47
N GLY A 70 9.13 -1.76 3.50
CA GLY A 70 7.83 -1.12 3.60
C GLY A 70 7.39 -0.41 2.34
N ILE A 71 6.11 -0.02 2.32
CA ILE A 71 5.49 0.87 1.33
C ILE A 71 4.69 1.96 2.05
N ASN A 72 4.44 3.09 1.38
CA ASN A 72 3.48 4.08 1.87
C ASN A 72 2.06 3.45 1.98
N ALA A 73 1.21 4.00 2.86
CA ALA A 73 -0.08 3.39 3.19
C ALA A 73 -1.29 4.34 3.05
N GLY A 74 -1.79 4.87 4.16
CA GLY A 74 -3.05 5.60 4.22
C GLY A 74 -2.98 7.01 3.64
N GLY A 75 -4.16 7.62 3.47
CA GLY A 75 -4.29 9.03 3.12
C GLY A 75 -3.86 9.94 4.26
N PHE A 76 -3.63 11.21 3.95
CA PHE A 76 -3.28 12.20 4.95
C PHE A 76 -3.65 13.62 4.54
N ASN A 77 -4.14 14.36 5.52
CA ASN A 77 -4.61 15.74 5.37
C ASN A 77 -3.46 16.74 5.53
N GLY A 78 -3.57 17.88 4.84
CA GLY A 78 -2.79 19.07 5.16
C GLY A 78 -3.15 20.31 4.32
N PRO A 79 -2.64 21.50 4.69
CA PRO A 79 -3.12 22.80 4.17
C PRO A 79 -2.81 23.05 2.68
N SER A 80 -2.12 22.14 2.00
CA SER A 80 -1.86 22.19 0.55
C SER A 80 -1.73 20.78 -0.02
N TRP A 81 -1.88 20.65 -1.35
CA TRP A 81 -1.54 19.44 -2.11
C TRP A 81 -0.10 19.02 -1.80
N GLY A 82 0.07 18.08 -0.88
CA GLY A 82 1.39 17.85 -0.31
C GLY A 82 1.32 17.39 1.13
N GLY A 83 0.50 18.04 1.95
CA GLY A 83 0.40 17.85 3.41
C GLY A 83 1.75 17.96 4.14
N SER A 84 1.75 18.24 5.45
CA SER A 84 2.99 18.04 6.21
C SER A 84 3.28 16.55 6.42
N GLY A 85 2.32 15.67 6.10
CA GLY A 85 2.32 14.26 6.45
C GLY A 85 1.99 14.02 7.93
N GLY A 86 1.56 15.04 8.69
CA GLY A 86 1.32 14.90 10.13
C GLY A 86 -0.02 14.28 10.52
N SER A 87 -1.02 14.34 9.64
CA SER A 87 -2.40 13.98 9.99
C SER A 87 -2.92 12.88 9.08
N PRO A 88 -2.87 11.60 9.50
CA PRO A 88 -3.54 10.52 8.78
C PRO A 88 -5.01 10.85 8.51
N GLU A 89 -5.56 10.34 7.42
CA GLU A 89 -7.02 10.37 7.21
C GLU A 89 -7.69 9.20 7.94
N GLY A 90 -8.89 9.43 8.45
CA GLY A 90 -9.77 8.40 9.01
C GLY A 90 -9.26 7.77 10.30
N LEU A 91 -9.31 6.45 10.34
CA LEU A 91 -8.84 5.64 11.46
C LEU A 91 -7.47 5.05 11.13
N THR A 92 -6.57 5.10 12.11
CA THR A 92 -5.28 4.38 12.08
C THR A 92 -5.18 3.46 13.29
N VAL A 93 -4.82 2.21 13.06
CA VAL A 93 -4.68 1.17 14.08
C VAL A 93 -3.30 0.55 14.00
N HIS A 94 -2.65 0.41 15.15
CA HIS A 94 -1.38 -0.28 15.30
C HIS A 94 -1.43 -1.20 16.52
N GLY A 95 -1.04 -2.46 16.36
CA GLY A 95 -1.04 -3.44 17.45
C GLY A 95 -2.39 -3.61 18.16
N GLY A 96 -3.50 -3.49 17.43
CA GLY A 96 -4.86 -3.59 17.96
C GLY A 96 -5.37 -2.35 18.68
N LYS A 97 -4.59 -1.26 18.70
CA LYS A 97 -4.95 0.01 19.35
C LYS A 97 -5.27 1.06 18.30
N LEU A 98 -6.39 1.77 18.48
CA LEU A 98 -6.70 2.96 17.70
C LEU A 98 -5.71 4.08 18.10
N VAL A 99 -4.78 4.40 17.20
CA VAL A 99 -3.72 5.40 17.45
C VAL A 99 -4.05 6.77 16.86
N TYR A 100 -4.96 6.83 15.88
CA TYR A 100 -5.44 8.08 15.32
C TYR A 100 -6.91 7.97 14.85
N ASN A 101 -7.68 9.04 15.02
CA ASN A 101 -9.07 9.15 14.60
C ASN A 101 -9.46 10.61 14.34
N ASP A 102 -9.69 11.00 13.08
CA ASP A 102 -10.20 12.33 12.70
C ASP A 102 -11.69 12.33 12.30
N ILE A 103 -12.35 11.18 12.31
CA ILE A 103 -13.77 11.02 11.92
C ILE A 103 -14.74 10.86 13.10
N GLY A 104 -14.22 10.77 14.32
CA GLY A 104 -15.01 10.60 15.54
C GLY A 104 -15.75 9.27 15.56
N SER A 105 -17.08 9.32 15.67
CA SER A 105 -17.97 8.14 15.68
C SER A 105 -18.46 7.69 14.30
N LYS A 106 -18.09 8.42 13.24
CA LYS A 106 -18.44 8.05 11.86
C LYS A 106 -17.69 6.78 11.44
N LYS A 107 -18.10 6.21 10.30
CA LYS A 107 -17.38 5.13 9.66
C LYS A 107 -16.36 5.69 8.68
N ALA A 108 -15.14 5.17 8.70
CA ALA A 108 -14.26 5.25 7.55
C ALA A 108 -14.96 4.53 6.40
N GLU A 109 -15.00 5.11 5.21
CA GLU A 109 -15.64 4.46 4.06
C GLU A 109 -14.85 3.21 3.64
N GLU A 110 -13.52 3.30 3.65
CA GLU A 110 -12.61 2.22 3.28
C GLU A 110 -11.48 2.14 4.31
N LEU A 111 -11.72 1.37 5.38
CA LEU A 111 -10.64 0.92 6.25
C LEU A 111 -9.91 -0.23 5.55
N ILE A 112 -8.58 -0.19 5.55
CA ILE A 112 -7.70 -1.21 4.97
C ILE A 112 -6.85 -1.73 6.11
N GLY A 113 -7.08 -2.97 6.53
CA GLY A 113 -6.42 -3.53 7.70
C GLY A 113 -6.18 -5.03 7.66
N ILE A 114 -5.46 -5.50 8.68
CA ILE A 114 -5.13 -6.91 8.89
C ILE A 114 -5.64 -7.31 10.27
N ASP A 115 -6.39 -8.41 10.33
CA ASP A 115 -6.90 -8.95 11.59
C ASP A 115 -5.87 -9.86 12.32
N ASP A 116 -6.23 -10.36 13.49
CA ASP A 116 -5.38 -11.22 14.31
C ASP A 116 -5.05 -12.60 13.68
N GLN A 117 -5.78 -12.99 12.63
CA GLN A 117 -5.50 -14.17 11.81
C GLN A 117 -4.57 -13.86 10.63
N GLY A 118 -4.24 -12.58 10.40
CA GLY A 118 -3.44 -12.15 9.26
C GLY A 118 -4.26 -11.97 7.97
N LYS A 119 -5.59 -11.90 8.06
CA LYS A 119 -6.44 -11.69 6.88
C LYS A 119 -6.52 -10.20 6.54
N LEU A 120 -6.34 -9.88 5.27
CA LEU A 120 -6.58 -8.54 4.73
C LEU A 120 -8.09 -8.27 4.69
N VAL A 121 -8.49 -7.24 5.41
CA VAL A 121 -9.86 -6.79 5.62
C VAL A 121 -10.01 -5.39 5.03
N ILE A 122 -10.98 -5.23 4.12
CA ILE A 122 -11.30 -3.93 3.52
C ILE A 122 -12.79 -3.65 3.69
N GLY A 123 -13.13 -2.39 3.97
CA GLY A 123 -14.49 -1.89 3.90
C GLY A 123 -14.83 -0.92 5.03
N PRO A 124 -16.11 -0.50 5.11
CA PRO A 124 -16.49 0.54 6.04
C PRO A 124 -16.40 0.07 7.49
N MET A 125 -15.81 0.91 8.35
CA MET A 125 -15.63 0.59 9.76
C MET A 125 -15.59 1.83 10.65
N SER A 126 -16.27 1.77 11.78
CA SER A 126 -16.16 2.74 12.88
C SER A 126 -15.14 2.27 13.92
N ALA A 127 -14.68 3.20 14.77
CA ALA A 127 -13.79 2.90 15.88
C ALA A 127 -14.32 1.79 16.81
N ASN A 128 -15.64 1.75 17.04
CA ASN A 128 -16.27 0.77 17.95
C ASN A 128 -16.34 -0.64 17.35
N GLU A 129 -16.19 -0.80 16.04
CA GLU A 129 -16.23 -2.09 15.36
C GLU A 129 -14.84 -2.76 15.29
N LEU A 130 -13.75 -2.00 15.48
CA LEU A 130 -12.37 -2.48 15.34
C LEU A 130 -12.06 -3.69 16.24
N ALA A 131 -12.42 -3.61 17.52
CA ALA A 131 -12.15 -4.66 18.49
C ALA A 131 -12.96 -5.94 18.20
N ALA A 132 -14.25 -5.80 17.88
CA ALA A 132 -15.11 -6.93 17.53
C ALA A 132 -14.68 -7.62 16.24
N ARG A 133 -13.98 -6.91 15.36
CA ARG A 133 -13.40 -7.44 14.13
C ARG A 133 -11.94 -7.86 14.27
N HIS A 134 -11.39 -7.83 15.48
CA HIS A 134 -10.02 -8.27 15.78
C HIS A 134 -8.96 -7.58 14.91
N ILE A 135 -9.18 -6.32 14.54
CA ILE A 135 -8.26 -5.58 13.68
C ILE A 135 -6.97 -5.27 14.46
N GLN A 136 -5.83 -5.70 13.93
CA GLN A 136 -4.51 -5.48 14.53
C GLN A 136 -3.79 -4.28 13.91
N GLU A 137 -3.87 -4.13 12.60
CA GLU A 137 -3.17 -3.11 11.85
C GLU A 137 -4.16 -2.51 10.85
N ALA A 138 -4.28 -1.18 10.77
CA ALA A 138 -5.13 -0.57 9.76
C ALA A 138 -4.79 0.88 9.46
N VAL A 139 -5.09 1.29 8.24
CA VAL A 139 -5.12 2.69 7.79
C VAL A 139 -6.43 2.95 7.06
N THR A 140 -6.74 4.23 6.80
CA THR A 140 -7.84 4.62 5.93
C THR A 140 -7.27 5.29 4.68
N PHE A 141 -7.84 4.96 3.53
CA PHE A 141 -7.61 5.67 2.28
C PHE A 141 -8.82 5.48 1.38
N PHE A 142 -9.29 6.56 0.76
CA PHE A 142 -10.40 6.52 -0.18
C PHE A 142 -9.92 6.09 -1.57
N GLY A 143 -9.66 4.80 -1.72
CA GLY A 143 -9.07 4.19 -2.91
C GLY A 143 -9.83 2.94 -3.33
N PRO A 144 -10.13 2.77 -4.63
CA PRO A 144 -11.03 1.73 -5.08
C PRO A 144 -10.54 0.34 -4.67
N ILE A 145 -11.47 -0.48 -4.19
CA ILE A 145 -11.28 -1.93 -4.10
C ILE A 145 -11.01 -2.43 -5.53
N LEU A 146 -9.88 -3.11 -5.71
CA LEU A 146 -9.40 -3.59 -7.01
C LEU A 146 -9.90 -5.01 -7.27
N VAL A 147 -9.74 -5.88 -6.28
CA VAL A 147 -10.10 -7.30 -6.36
C VAL A 147 -10.91 -7.69 -5.13
N ALA A 148 -12.04 -8.36 -5.37
CA ALA A 148 -12.87 -8.93 -4.32
C ALA A 148 -13.27 -10.36 -4.68
N ASN A 149 -13.05 -11.30 -3.77
CA ASN A 149 -13.30 -12.74 -3.99
C ASN A 149 -12.63 -13.27 -5.27
N GLY A 150 -11.41 -12.81 -5.56
CA GLY A 150 -10.65 -13.19 -6.75
C GLY A 150 -11.19 -12.64 -8.07
N LYS A 151 -12.14 -11.70 -8.02
CA LYS A 151 -12.76 -11.09 -9.21
C LYS A 151 -12.38 -9.61 -9.33
N PRO A 152 -12.19 -9.10 -10.56
CA PRO A 152 -12.00 -7.67 -10.79
C PRO A 152 -13.22 -6.86 -10.34
N VAL A 153 -12.99 -5.72 -9.71
CA VAL A 153 -14.04 -4.81 -9.22
C VAL A 153 -14.08 -3.50 -10.02
N VAL A 154 -12.91 -2.99 -10.44
CA VAL A 154 -12.82 -1.72 -11.15
C VAL A 154 -13.13 -1.90 -12.64
N ALA A 155 -14.02 -1.05 -13.16
CA ALA A 155 -14.32 -0.92 -14.59
C ALA A 155 -13.93 0.46 -15.12
N GLY A 156 -13.89 0.63 -16.44
CA GLY A 156 -13.48 1.89 -17.08
C GLY A 156 -12.00 2.21 -16.84
N ASP A 157 -11.66 3.48 -16.63
CA ASP A 157 -10.32 3.92 -16.22
C ASP A 157 -10.15 3.98 -14.69
N GLY A 158 -11.21 3.66 -13.95
CA GLY A 158 -11.30 3.78 -12.50
C GLY A 158 -11.39 5.22 -11.98
N GLY A 159 -11.62 6.22 -12.86
CA GLY A 159 -11.85 7.63 -12.50
C GLY A 159 -10.64 8.38 -11.93
N VAL A 160 -9.48 7.73 -11.84
CA VAL A 160 -8.28 8.27 -11.16
C VAL A 160 -7.12 8.59 -12.12
N GLY A 161 -7.28 8.32 -13.42
CA GLY A 161 -6.27 8.59 -14.45
C GLY A 161 -4.97 7.76 -14.34
N ILE A 162 -3.97 8.12 -15.14
CA ILE A 162 -2.64 7.51 -15.11
C ILE A 162 -1.77 8.23 -14.07
N ALA A 163 -1.21 7.47 -13.11
CA ALA A 163 -0.34 8.02 -12.07
C ALA A 163 0.61 6.94 -11.52
N PRO A 164 1.64 7.30 -10.74
CA PRO A 164 2.27 6.36 -9.82
C PRO A 164 1.21 5.80 -8.86
N ARG A 165 1.29 4.51 -8.54
CA ARG A 165 0.29 3.81 -7.71
C ARG A 165 0.95 2.93 -6.67
N THR A 166 0.30 2.83 -5.53
CA THR A 166 0.62 1.85 -4.50
C THR A 166 -0.62 1.01 -4.20
N GLY A 167 -0.44 -0.26 -3.85
CA GLY A 167 -1.53 -1.12 -3.42
C GLY A 167 -1.09 -2.25 -2.52
N ILE A 168 -2.06 -2.82 -1.81
CA ILE A 168 -1.92 -4.04 -1.03
C ILE A 168 -2.98 -5.04 -1.45
N GLY A 169 -2.60 -6.31 -1.50
CA GLY A 169 -3.49 -7.43 -1.75
C GLY A 169 -3.07 -8.67 -1.00
N GLN A 170 -3.92 -9.69 -1.05
CA GLN A 170 -3.69 -10.98 -0.41
C GLN A 170 -4.19 -12.11 -1.30
N THR A 171 -3.41 -13.19 -1.41
CA THR A 171 -3.77 -14.43 -2.10
C THR A 171 -4.58 -15.36 -1.20
N ALA A 172 -5.17 -16.42 -1.77
CA ALA A 172 -5.93 -17.41 -1.00
C ALA A 172 -5.10 -18.16 0.06
N ASP A 173 -3.78 -18.27 -0.12
CA ASP A 173 -2.87 -18.93 0.83
C ASP A 173 -2.37 -18.00 1.95
N GLY A 174 -2.84 -16.74 1.97
CA GLY A 174 -2.49 -15.74 2.98
C GLY A 174 -1.29 -14.87 2.62
N THR A 175 -0.57 -15.15 1.53
CA THR A 175 0.55 -14.32 1.06
C THR A 175 0.09 -12.89 0.79
N ILE A 176 0.76 -11.92 1.42
CA ILE A 176 0.55 -10.49 1.15
C ILE A 176 1.33 -10.09 -0.11
N ILE A 177 0.69 -9.28 -0.94
CA ILE A 177 1.22 -8.70 -2.15
C ILE A 177 1.27 -7.18 -1.93
N LEU A 178 2.47 -6.61 -1.91
CA LEU A 178 2.68 -5.16 -1.94
C LEU A 178 3.11 -4.77 -3.35
N VAL A 179 2.48 -3.74 -3.92
CA VAL A 179 2.78 -3.28 -5.28
C VAL A 179 3.05 -1.78 -5.25
N VAL A 180 4.14 -1.36 -5.89
CA VAL A 180 4.43 0.04 -6.18
C VAL A 180 4.72 0.17 -7.67
N ILE A 181 4.00 1.06 -8.33
CA ILE A 181 4.16 1.40 -9.74
C ILE A 181 4.71 2.81 -9.84
N ASP A 182 5.85 2.94 -10.53
CA ASP A 182 6.48 4.22 -10.82
C ASP A 182 5.62 5.02 -11.83
N GLY A 183 5.77 6.33 -11.90
CA GLY A 183 5.01 7.14 -12.85
C GLY A 183 5.51 8.57 -12.99
N ARG A 184 4.91 9.31 -13.93
CA ARG A 184 5.28 10.70 -14.27
C ARG A 184 6.74 10.85 -14.73
N GLN A 185 7.33 9.79 -15.30
CA GLN A 185 8.69 9.77 -15.84
C GLN A 185 8.64 9.44 -17.34
N PRO A 186 8.73 10.44 -18.24
CA PRO A 186 8.48 10.26 -19.69
C PRO A 186 9.31 9.17 -20.37
N THR A 187 10.53 8.89 -19.86
CA THR A 187 11.47 7.92 -20.43
C THR A 187 11.52 6.59 -19.68
N TRP A 188 10.81 6.46 -18.55
CA TRP A 188 10.85 5.27 -17.68
C TRP A 188 9.47 4.65 -17.46
N SER A 189 8.56 5.40 -16.83
CA SER A 189 7.23 4.95 -16.46
C SER A 189 6.26 6.13 -16.48
N TRP A 190 5.22 6.04 -17.30
CA TRP A 190 4.14 7.03 -17.29
C TRP A 190 3.25 6.86 -16.05
N GLY A 191 3.09 5.62 -15.60
CA GLY A 191 2.21 5.23 -14.50
C GLY A 191 1.13 4.27 -14.95
N ALA A 192 0.24 3.94 -14.01
CA ALA A 192 -0.85 3.01 -14.21
C ALA A 192 -2.21 3.63 -13.86
N THR A 193 -3.24 3.17 -14.58
CA THR A 193 -4.63 3.30 -14.17
C THR A 193 -4.98 2.30 -13.08
N ALA A 194 -6.09 2.50 -12.37
CA ALA A 194 -6.56 1.53 -11.38
C ALA A 194 -6.82 0.12 -11.97
N PRO A 195 -7.43 -0.04 -13.17
CA PRO A 195 -7.51 -1.33 -13.84
C PRO A 195 -6.17 -2.00 -14.13
N GLN A 196 -5.13 -1.22 -14.50
CA GLN A 196 -3.80 -1.78 -14.73
C GLN A 196 -3.18 -2.29 -13.42
N LEU A 197 -3.31 -1.56 -12.31
CA LEU A 197 -2.90 -2.04 -10.99
C LEU A 197 -3.70 -3.28 -10.55
N MET A 198 -5.02 -3.28 -10.77
CA MET A 198 -5.87 -4.45 -10.53
C MET A 198 -5.38 -5.68 -11.31
N ASN A 199 -5.02 -5.51 -12.58
CA ASN A 199 -4.52 -6.61 -13.40
C ASN A 199 -3.18 -7.17 -12.89
N VAL A 200 -2.33 -6.33 -12.29
CA VAL A 200 -1.14 -6.81 -11.54
C VAL A 200 -1.62 -7.74 -10.42
N PHE A 201 -2.50 -7.30 -9.52
CA PHE A 201 -2.98 -8.15 -8.43
C PHE A 201 -3.61 -9.46 -8.90
N LEU A 202 -4.38 -9.45 -9.98
CA LEU A 202 -4.96 -10.66 -10.58
C LEU A 202 -3.89 -11.62 -11.13
N GLN A 203 -2.83 -11.09 -11.75
CA GLN A 203 -1.69 -11.91 -12.22
C GLN A 203 -0.99 -12.62 -11.05
N TYR A 204 -0.95 -12.00 -9.87
CA TYR A 204 -0.42 -12.60 -8.64
C TYR A 204 -1.48 -13.36 -7.83
N HIS A 205 -2.65 -13.66 -8.41
CA HIS A 205 -3.72 -14.45 -7.80
C HIS A 205 -4.27 -13.88 -6.49
N ALA A 206 -4.30 -12.54 -6.37
CA ALA A 206 -4.96 -11.89 -5.24
C ALA A 206 -6.45 -12.29 -5.20
N VAL A 207 -6.95 -12.63 -4.01
CA VAL A 207 -8.39 -12.78 -3.75
C VAL A 207 -9.00 -11.48 -3.22
N THR A 208 -8.18 -10.63 -2.63
CA THR A 208 -8.54 -9.33 -2.08
C THR A 208 -7.43 -8.34 -2.43
N ALA A 209 -7.75 -7.17 -2.96
CA ALA A 209 -6.77 -6.11 -3.20
C ALA A 209 -7.42 -4.73 -3.26
N VAL A 210 -6.65 -3.70 -2.86
CA VAL A 210 -7.10 -2.31 -2.80
C VAL A 210 -5.96 -1.35 -3.15
N ASN A 211 -6.34 -0.21 -3.73
CA ASN A 211 -5.43 0.89 -4.00
C ASN A 211 -5.14 1.67 -2.71
N LEU A 212 -3.87 2.04 -2.49
CA LEU A 212 -3.42 2.87 -1.37
C LEU A 212 -3.09 4.29 -1.83
N ASP A 213 -2.62 5.15 -0.92
CA ASP A 213 -2.10 6.46 -1.31
C ASP A 213 -1.04 6.30 -2.42
N GLY A 214 -1.04 7.20 -3.39
CA GLY A 214 -0.25 7.07 -4.61
C GLY A 214 0.41 8.38 -5.02
N GLY A 215 0.62 8.55 -6.32
CA GLY A 215 1.30 9.74 -6.83
C GLY A 215 2.71 9.87 -6.23
N SER A 216 3.07 11.07 -5.79
CA SER A 216 4.40 11.35 -5.23
C SER A 216 4.71 10.58 -3.95
N SER A 217 3.71 9.94 -3.31
CA SER A 217 3.91 9.10 -2.13
C SER A 217 4.32 7.67 -2.47
N SER A 218 4.30 7.27 -3.76
CA SER A 218 4.46 5.87 -4.18
C SER A 218 5.91 5.42 -4.04
N GLU A 219 6.20 4.72 -2.95
CA GLU A 219 7.56 4.37 -2.55
C GLU A 219 7.62 2.94 -1.99
N MET A 220 8.70 2.22 -2.30
CA MET A 220 9.00 0.90 -1.74
C MET A 220 10.44 0.89 -1.22
N VAL A 221 10.58 0.57 0.07
CA VAL A 221 11.86 0.41 0.76
C VAL A 221 12.11 -1.07 1.02
N TYR A 222 13.35 -1.50 0.79
CA TYR A 222 13.86 -2.81 1.18
C TYR A 222 15.29 -2.68 1.66
N GLN A 223 15.59 -3.24 2.83
CA GLN A 223 16.93 -3.20 3.45
C GLN A 223 17.51 -1.78 3.53
N GLY A 224 16.70 -0.83 3.98
CA GLY A 224 17.10 0.58 4.16
C GLY A 224 17.31 1.37 2.86
N LYS A 225 16.91 0.81 1.71
CA LYS A 225 17.04 1.48 0.41
C LYS A 225 15.70 1.54 -0.29
N ILE A 226 15.43 2.68 -0.94
CA ILE A 226 14.35 2.77 -1.92
C ILE A 226 14.74 1.91 -3.12
N ILE A 227 13.83 1.05 -3.56
CA ILE A 227 14.11 0.10 -4.66
C ILE A 227 13.33 0.41 -5.93
N ASN A 228 12.34 1.29 -5.88
CA ASN A 228 11.59 1.79 -7.04
C ASN A 228 12.12 3.16 -7.50
N HIS A 229 11.64 3.67 -8.63
CA HIS A 229 12.10 4.94 -9.18
C HIS A 229 11.12 6.05 -8.79
N LEU A 230 11.56 6.97 -7.93
CA LEU A 230 10.75 8.09 -7.44
C LEU A 230 10.45 9.09 -8.56
N TRP A 231 9.38 9.87 -8.44
CA TRP A 231 9.12 10.93 -9.41
C TRP A 231 10.26 11.98 -9.38
N ASP A 232 11.05 12.04 -10.47
CA ASP A 232 12.36 12.71 -10.58
C ASP A 232 12.46 14.16 -10.06
N ILE A 233 11.33 14.85 -9.93
CA ILE A 233 11.27 16.25 -9.53
C ILE A 233 11.34 16.41 -8.00
N PHE A 234 11.01 15.35 -7.23
CA PHE A 234 10.94 15.43 -5.78
C PHE A 234 11.73 14.28 -5.11
N PRO A 235 12.40 14.55 -3.96
CA PRO A 235 12.93 13.49 -3.11
C PRO A 235 11.79 12.69 -2.45
N GLU A 236 12.13 11.76 -1.55
CA GLU A 236 11.15 11.06 -0.71
C GLU A 236 10.13 12.03 -0.12
N ARG A 237 8.86 11.65 -0.18
CA ARG A 237 7.77 12.45 0.37
C ARG A 237 7.54 12.09 1.83
N TYR A 238 7.26 13.11 2.64
CA TYR A 238 6.74 12.89 3.99
C TYR A 238 5.35 12.25 3.94
N VAL A 239 5.20 11.10 4.59
CA VAL A 239 3.95 10.35 4.71
C VAL A 239 3.59 10.17 6.19
N SER A 240 2.29 10.02 6.48
CA SER A 240 1.83 9.80 7.86
C SER A 240 1.94 8.35 8.31
N THR A 241 1.72 7.42 7.39
CA THR A 241 1.64 5.99 7.69
C THR A 241 2.28 5.15 6.60
N ALA A 242 2.79 3.99 6.99
CA ALA A 242 3.37 3.00 6.10
C ALA A 242 2.93 1.59 6.50
N PHE A 243 2.83 0.69 5.52
CA PHE A 243 2.81 -0.74 5.79
C PHE A 243 4.26 -1.22 5.74
N VAL A 244 4.76 -1.67 6.89
CA VAL A 244 6.12 -2.17 7.05
C VAL A 244 6.12 -3.68 7.23
N VAL A 245 7.22 -4.32 6.81
CA VAL A 245 7.41 -5.77 6.92
C VAL A 245 8.46 -6.04 7.99
N MET A 246 8.05 -6.61 9.10
CA MET A 246 8.95 -6.96 10.20
C MET A 246 9.93 -8.07 9.78
N PRO A 247 11.13 -8.15 10.36
CA PRO A 247 12.01 -9.32 10.21
C PRO A 247 11.29 -10.61 10.64
N LYS A 248 11.83 -11.77 10.21
CA LYS A 248 11.38 -13.08 10.72
C LYS A 248 11.88 -13.31 12.14
#